data_AF-F0S9P0-F1
#
_entry.id   AF-F0S9P0-F1
#
_cell.length_a   1.000
_cell.length_b   1.000
_cell.length_c   1.000
_cell.angle_alpha   90.00
_cell.angle_beta   90.00
_cell.angle_gamma   90.00
#
_symmetry.space_group_name_H-M   'P 1'
#
loop_
_entity.id
_entity.type
_entity.pdbx_description
1 polymer ?
#
loop_
_entity_poly.entity_id
_entity_poly.type
_entity_poly.pdbx_seq_one_letter_code
_entity_poly.pdbx_strand_id
1 'polypeptide(L)'
;MKYIVFLLMVLYLYVLTYGIFMTETFRLPAPVLFGIPLVILFNTKVKGFAYTKELIALLIAVFFYYVIGLQELETFASYAIGILMCSLFFNYFIGNSGLRFRTSVFIFYTLLLFSAVVMVMDHIYPGTRQIRELLVDDKVVQSPSGIAVYQFTFGYQIAALTPFLFIYTILYQRSFLLKSLVLVSCLGFLYLGMQRSAFVAFLACVLILTLLYYRHKALVIWSLGALVGMLFYTLVLKDNTDERNNIFAKNANDGTEFNRSGLALENINIYSDYPLGLIFYGKNWGDVIYRNPVFSSGITSHNAYLMFITYLGPIVGLTLLWIIYAKVLKISFLALKRIRDPDNALLICLCFSFLGVSINSLSHNAWLISADGPTLFLYFSILHLYRMKNQDDFKTLTIT
;
A
#
# COMPACT_ATOMS: atom_id res chain seq x y z
N MET A 1 4.07 -32.84 -2.89
CA MET A 1 3.03 -31.90 -3.38
C MET A 1 2.84 -30.67 -2.49
N LYS A 2 2.62 -30.79 -1.17
CA LYS A 2 2.40 -29.62 -0.26
C LYS A 2 3.55 -28.59 -0.30
N TYR A 3 4.80 -29.04 -0.32
CA TYR A 3 5.98 -28.16 -0.41
C TYR A 3 6.09 -27.40 -1.73
N ILE A 4 5.71 -28.03 -2.85
CA ILE A 4 5.73 -27.38 -4.18
C ILE A 4 4.69 -26.27 -4.24
N VAL A 5 3.49 -26.52 -3.72
CA VAL A 5 2.43 -25.49 -3.64
C VAL A 5 2.86 -24.33 -2.75
N PHE A 6 3.46 -24.64 -1.59
CA PHE A 6 3.97 -23.61 -0.69
C PHE A 6 5.06 -22.76 -1.35
N LEU A 7 6.04 -23.40 -2.01
CA LEU A 7 7.10 -22.70 -2.74
C LEU A 7 6.54 -21.79 -3.83
N LEU A 8 5.64 -22.31 -4.69
CA LEU A 8 5.01 -21.52 -5.75
C LEU A 8 4.20 -20.35 -5.18
N MET A 9 3.51 -20.55 -4.05
CA MET A 9 2.77 -19.49 -3.37
C MET A 9 3.69 -18.41 -2.81
N VAL A 10 4.84 -18.81 -2.24
CA VAL A 10 5.88 -17.85 -1.80
C VAL A 10 6.42 -17.06 -2.98
N LEU A 11 6.78 -17.72 -4.09
CA LEU A 11 7.32 -17.06 -5.29
C LEU A 11 6.29 -16.12 -5.94
N TYR A 12 5.04 -16.54 -6.05
CA TYR A 12 3.98 -15.70 -6.58
C TYR A 12 3.73 -14.46 -5.70
N LEU A 13 3.67 -14.64 -4.38
CA LEU A 13 3.49 -13.51 -3.45
C LEU A 13 4.74 -12.63 -3.37
N TYR A 14 5.93 -13.18 -3.55
CA TYR A 14 7.18 -12.42 -3.67
C TYR A 14 7.12 -11.44 -4.83
N VAL A 15 6.81 -11.96 -6.02
CA VAL A 15 6.67 -11.20 -7.25
C VAL A 15 5.56 -10.15 -7.12
N LEU A 16 4.41 -10.52 -6.57
CA LEU A 16 3.32 -9.57 -6.32
C LEU A 16 3.73 -8.49 -5.31
N THR A 17 4.31 -8.85 -4.17
CA THR A 17 4.63 -7.91 -3.08
C THR A 17 5.67 -6.87 -3.49
N TYR A 18 6.64 -7.26 -4.30
CA TYR A 18 7.73 -6.40 -4.75
C TYR A 18 7.52 -5.78 -6.14
N GLY A 19 6.40 -6.08 -6.81
CA GLY A 19 6.08 -5.50 -8.12
C GLY A 19 6.99 -5.98 -9.26
N ILE A 20 7.56 -7.18 -9.14
CA ILE A 20 8.47 -7.72 -10.15
C ILE A 20 7.63 -8.22 -11.32
N PHE A 21 7.78 -7.62 -12.51
CA PHE A 21 7.00 -8.04 -13.68
C PHE A 21 7.75 -9.01 -14.59
N MET A 22 9.04 -8.78 -14.85
CA MET A 22 9.90 -9.68 -15.61
C MET A 22 11.09 -10.10 -14.76
N THR A 23 11.64 -11.29 -15.04
CA THR A 23 12.96 -11.69 -14.54
C THR A 23 13.93 -11.82 -15.72
N GLU A 24 15.20 -11.50 -15.53
CA GLU A 24 16.23 -11.59 -16.57
C GLU A 24 16.38 -13.01 -17.14
N THR A 25 16.10 -14.02 -16.31
CA THR A 25 16.23 -15.44 -16.66
C THR A 25 15.06 -15.99 -17.47
N PHE A 26 13.83 -15.62 -17.11
CA PHE A 26 12.62 -16.09 -17.78
C PHE A 26 11.93 -14.86 -18.33
N ARG A 27 12.10 -14.58 -19.64
CA ARG A 27 11.44 -13.48 -20.36
C ARG A 27 9.91 -13.65 -20.49
N LEU A 28 9.29 -14.26 -19.48
CA LEU A 28 7.86 -14.43 -19.29
C LEU A 28 7.43 -13.57 -18.10
N PRO A 29 6.22 -13.00 -18.10
CA PRO A 29 5.72 -12.26 -16.97
C PRO A 29 5.74 -13.12 -15.69
N ALA A 30 6.50 -12.70 -14.68
CA ALA A 30 6.68 -13.42 -13.43
C ALA A 30 5.34 -13.71 -12.70
N PRO A 31 4.34 -12.79 -12.68
CA PRO A 31 3.01 -13.09 -12.14
C PRO A 31 2.33 -14.28 -12.82
N VAL A 32 2.57 -14.46 -14.12
CA VAL A 32 2.03 -15.56 -14.92
C VAL A 32 2.79 -16.85 -14.65
N LEU A 33 4.12 -16.79 -14.64
CA LEU A 33 5.01 -17.94 -14.42
C LEU A 33 4.70 -18.66 -13.11
N PHE A 34 4.55 -17.91 -12.02
CA PHE A 34 4.27 -18.49 -10.69
C PHE A 34 2.78 -18.62 -10.39
N GLY A 35 1.93 -17.76 -10.98
CA GLY A 35 0.49 -17.76 -10.71
C GLY A 35 -0.29 -18.84 -11.48
N ILE A 36 0.03 -19.10 -12.75
CA ILE A 36 -0.71 -20.08 -13.57
C ILE A 36 -0.64 -21.50 -12.97
N PRO A 37 0.53 -22.02 -12.56
CA PRO A 37 0.60 -23.35 -11.96
C PRO A 37 -0.29 -23.47 -10.71
N LEU A 38 -0.36 -22.43 -9.88
CA LEU A 38 -1.25 -22.38 -8.71
C LEU A 38 -2.73 -22.40 -9.12
N VAL A 39 -3.09 -21.59 -10.11
CA VAL A 39 -4.48 -21.40 -10.57
C VAL A 39 -5.02 -22.61 -11.34
N ILE A 40 -4.20 -23.31 -12.14
CA ILE A 40 -4.66 -24.42 -12.98
C ILE A 40 -4.49 -25.77 -12.26
N LEU A 41 -3.29 -26.06 -11.75
CA LEU A 41 -2.95 -27.39 -11.22
C LEU A 41 -3.45 -27.59 -9.79
N PHE A 42 -3.56 -26.51 -9.01
CA PHE A 42 -3.92 -26.54 -7.59
C PHE A 42 -5.23 -25.82 -7.28
N ASN A 43 -6.11 -25.71 -8.28
CA ASN A 43 -7.38 -25.03 -8.13
C ASN A 43 -8.26 -25.63 -7.03
N THR A 44 -9.10 -24.78 -6.46
CA THR A 44 -10.29 -25.20 -5.71
C THR A 44 -11.45 -25.27 -6.69
N LYS A 45 -12.33 -26.26 -6.54
CA LYS A 45 -13.51 -26.48 -7.40
C LYS A 45 -14.61 -25.44 -7.15
N VAL A 46 -14.29 -24.16 -7.28
CA VAL A 46 -15.25 -23.06 -7.15
C VAL A 46 -16.06 -22.95 -8.44
N LYS A 47 -17.39 -22.88 -8.32
CA LYS A 47 -18.27 -22.65 -9.46
C LYS A 47 -18.27 -21.15 -9.81
N GLY A 48 -17.61 -20.80 -10.91
CA GLY A 48 -17.65 -19.46 -11.51
C GLY A 48 -16.65 -18.44 -10.96
N PHE A 49 -16.58 -17.29 -11.65
CA PHE A 49 -15.70 -16.17 -11.30
C PHE A 49 -16.49 -15.08 -10.58
N ALA A 50 -16.05 -14.67 -9.38
CA ALA A 50 -16.81 -13.76 -8.54
C ALA A 50 -16.37 -12.30 -8.59
N TYR A 51 -15.25 -12.00 -9.24
CA TYR A 51 -14.65 -10.66 -9.27
C TYR A 51 -14.87 -9.95 -10.60
N THR A 52 -15.85 -10.35 -11.41
CA THR A 52 -16.05 -9.81 -12.77
C THR A 52 -16.22 -8.30 -12.74
N LYS A 53 -17.03 -7.78 -11.81
CA LYS A 53 -17.32 -6.34 -11.74
C LYS A 53 -16.08 -5.54 -11.33
N GLU A 54 -15.35 -6.04 -10.34
CA GLU A 54 -14.12 -5.43 -9.85
C GLU A 54 -13.00 -5.49 -10.88
N LEU A 55 -12.84 -6.62 -11.56
CA LEU A 55 -11.87 -6.78 -12.64
C LEU A 55 -12.15 -5.80 -13.79
N ILE A 56 -13.40 -5.70 -14.24
CA ILE A 56 -13.78 -4.75 -15.29
C ILE A 56 -13.52 -3.32 -14.85
N ALA A 57 -13.93 -2.93 -13.64
CA ALA A 57 -13.71 -1.58 -13.13
C ALA A 57 -12.23 -1.22 -13.04
N LEU A 58 -11.40 -2.13 -12.55
CA LEU A 58 -9.95 -1.95 -12.48
C LEU A 58 -9.34 -1.82 -13.88
N LEU A 59 -9.67 -2.73 -14.81
CA LEU A 59 -9.14 -2.69 -16.18
C LEU A 59 -9.55 -1.42 -16.93
N ILE A 60 -10.80 -0.96 -16.78
CA ILE A 60 -11.27 0.31 -17.34
C ILE A 60 -10.44 1.47 -16.78
N ALA A 61 -10.22 1.51 -15.47
CA ALA A 61 -9.45 2.59 -14.86
C ALA A 61 -7.96 2.57 -15.27
N VAL A 62 -7.34 1.39 -15.37
CA VAL A 62 -5.97 1.22 -15.88
C VAL A 62 -5.88 1.66 -17.35
N PHE A 63 -6.88 1.30 -18.17
CA PHE A 63 -6.96 1.70 -19.58
C PHE A 63 -7.05 3.22 -19.72
N PHE A 64 -7.97 3.85 -19.02
CA PHE A 64 -8.13 5.31 -19.04
C PHE A 64 -6.87 6.03 -18.56
N TYR A 65 -6.20 5.53 -17.53
CA TYR A 65 -5.00 6.17 -17.02
C TYR A 65 -3.77 5.96 -17.91
N TYR A 66 -3.42 4.72 -18.24
CA TYR A 66 -2.17 4.43 -18.95
C TYR A 66 -2.31 4.55 -20.46
N VAL A 67 -3.39 4.06 -21.07
CA VAL A 67 -3.54 4.10 -22.53
C VAL A 67 -3.99 5.49 -22.98
N ILE A 68 -5.03 6.02 -22.35
CA ILE A 68 -5.57 7.32 -22.76
C ILE A 68 -4.79 8.48 -22.11
N GLY A 69 -4.43 8.38 -20.82
CA GLY A 69 -3.74 9.42 -20.08
C GLY A 69 -2.25 9.56 -20.37
N LEU A 70 -1.52 8.44 -20.31
CA LEU A 70 -0.06 8.45 -20.45
C LEU A 70 0.43 7.94 -21.81
N GLN A 71 -0.45 7.35 -22.62
CA GLN A 71 -0.11 6.70 -23.89
C GLN A 71 0.93 5.56 -23.76
N GLU A 72 0.95 4.90 -22.60
CA GLU A 72 1.88 3.83 -22.25
C GLU A 72 1.21 2.45 -22.32
N LEU A 73 1.23 1.83 -23.51
CA LEU A 73 0.59 0.52 -23.74
C LEU A 73 1.28 -0.62 -22.97
N GLU A 74 2.61 -0.58 -22.85
CA GLU A 74 3.41 -1.60 -22.16
C GLU A 74 3.12 -1.62 -20.65
N THR A 75 3.06 -0.43 -20.05
CA THR A 75 2.68 -0.24 -18.65
C THR A 75 1.25 -0.73 -18.40
N PHE A 76 0.30 -0.39 -19.29
CA PHE A 76 -1.07 -0.90 -19.24
C PHE A 76 -1.11 -2.44 -19.24
N ALA A 77 -0.42 -3.09 -20.17
CA ALA A 77 -0.40 -4.55 -20.28
C ALA A 77 0.15 -5.21 -19.00
N SER A 78 1.20 -4.63 -18.42
CA SER A 78 1.85 -5.12 -17.21
C SER A 78 0.89 -5.10 -16.01
N TYR A 79 0.20 -3.98 -15.79
CA TYR A 79 -0.80 -3.86 -14.73
C TYR A 79 -2.04 -4.73 -14.99
N ALA A 80 -2.52 -4.81 -16.23
CA ALA A 80 -3.67 -5.64 -16.58
C ALA A 80 -3.41 -7.13 -16.28
N ILE A 81 -2.21 -7.63 -16.62
CA ILE A 81 -1.78 -8.99 -16.30
C ILE A 81 -1.70 -9.19 -14.78
N GLY A 82 -1.10 -8.24 -14.04
CA GLY A 82 -1.02 -8.30 -12.58
C GLY A 82 -2.39 -8.38 -11.91
N ILE A 83 -3.33 -7.52 -12.32
CA ILE A 83 -4.72 -7.49 -11.83
C ILE A 83 -5.43 -8.80 -12.14
N LEU A 84 -5.34 -9.27 -13.39
CA LEU A 84 -5.96 -10.53 -13.81
C LEU A 84 -5.42 -11.69 -12.98
N MET A 85 -4.10 -11.85 -12.89
CA MET A 85 -3.47 -12.94 -12.13
C MET A 85 -3.83 -12.88 -10.65
N CYS A 86 -3.87 -11.69 -10.03
CA CYS A 86 -4.29 -11.55 -8.64
C CYS A 86 -5.75 -11.98 -8.44
N SER A 87 -6.65 -11.56 -9.32
CA SER A 87 -8.06 -11.95 -9.27
C SER A 87 -8.25 -13.47 -9.45
N LEU A 88 -7.48 -14.10 -10.35
CA LEU A 88 -7.49 -15.54 -10.58
C LEU A 88 -6.92 -16.31 -9.37
N PHE A 89 -5.84 -15.82 -8.77
CA PHE A 89 -5.24 -16.38 -7.57
C PHE A 89 -6.25 -16.43 -6.41
N PHE A 90 -6.95 -15.33 -6.13
CA PHE A 90 -7.98 -15.32 -5.09
C PHE A 90 -9.19 -16.19 -5.46
N ASN A 91 -9.67 -16.14 -6.72
CA ASN A 91 -10.87 -16.88 -7.09
C ASN A 91 -10.67 -18.40 -7.15
N TYR A 92 -9.60 -18.86 -7.80
CA TYR A 92 -9.40 -20.27 -8.13
C TYR A 92 -8.41 -20.96 -7.21
N PHE A 93 -7.29 -20.34 -6.85
CA PHE A 93 -6.32 -20.99 -5.96
C PHE A 93 -6.75 -20.91 -4.49
N ILE A 94 -7.10 -19.73 -3.98
CA ILE A 94 -7.58 -19.60 -2.59
C ILE A 94 -9.01 -20.17 -2.48
N GLY A 95 -9.92 -19.69 -3.32
CA GLY A 95 -11.32 -20.13 -3.36
C GLY A 95 -12.02 -20.04 -2.01
N ASN A 96 -12.56 -21.15 -1.50
CA ASN A 96 -13.21 -21.15 -0.18
C ASN A 96 -12.29 -21.65 0.95
N SER A 97 -10.98 -21.82 0.70
CA SER A 97 -10.07 -22.39 1.69
C SER A 97 -9.54 -21.32 2.66
N GLY A 98 -10.08 -21.31 3.89
CA GLY A 98 -9.62 -20.44 4.97
C GLY A 98 -8.13 -20.61 5.31
N LEU A 99 -7.61 -21.83 5.17
CA LEU A 99 -6.19 -22.12 5.38
C LEU A 99 -5.33 -21.43 4.32
N ARG A 100 -5.62 -21.61 3.02
CA ARG A 100 -4.85 -21.00 1.94
C ARG A 100 -4.87 -19.47 2.03
N PHE A 101 -6.02 -18.90 2.38
CA PHE A 101 -6.14 -17.45 2.60
C PHE A 101 -5.22 -16.97 3.72
N ARG A 102 -5.31 -17.59 4.91
CA ARG A 102 -4.49 -17.20 6.08
C ARG A 102 -3.00 -17.38 5.81
N THR A 103 -2.60 -18.46 5.14
CA THR A 103 -1.20 -18.68 4.76
C THR A 103 -0.72 -17.63 3.75
N SER A 104 -1.56 -17.25 2.79
CA SER A 104 -1.21 -16.20 1.82
C SER A 104 -1.01 -14.85 2.50
N VAL A 105 -1.91 -14.46 3.42
CA VAL A 105 -1.77 -13.24 4.22
C VAL A 105 -0.51 -13.29 5.08
N PHE A 106 -0.22 -14.43 5.72
CA PHE A 106 0.99 -14.59 6.51
C PHE A 106 2.26 -14.38 5.67
N ILE A 107 2.39 -15.10 4.55
CA ILE A 107 3.55 -14.97 3.64
C ILE A 107 3.72 -13.53 3.16
N PHE A 108 2.62 -12.90 2.75
CA PHE A 108 2.63 -11.51 2.29
C PHE A 108 3.21 -10.55 3.35
N TYR A 109 2.75 -10.62 4.59
CA TYR A 109 3.29 -9.76 5.66
C TYR A 109 4.70 -10.17 6.12
N THR A 110 5.07 -11.45 6.01
CA THR A 110 6.46 -11.89 6.24
C THR A 110 7.41 -11.30 5.22
N LEU A 111 7.02 -11.24 3.94
CA LEU A 111 7.79 -10.58 2.89
C LEU A 111 7.94 -9.09 3.17
N LEU A 112 6.86 -8.39 3.52
CA LEU A 112 6.93 -6.98 3.91
C LEU A 112 7.87 -6.74 5.10
N LEU A 113 7.81 -7.60 6.12
CA LEU A 113 8.70 -7.54 7.28
C LEU A 113 10.16 -7.79 6.86
N PHE A 114 10.41 -8.76 5.98
CA PHE A 114 11.75 -9.03 5.45
C PHE A 114 12.32 -7.79 4.73
N SER A 115 11.51 -7.12 3.89
CA SER A 115 11.88 -5.85 3.25
C SER A 115 12.21 -4.75 4.27
N ALA A 116 11.43 -4.62 5.34
CA ALA A 116 11.70 -3.65 6.42
C ALA A 116 13.00 -3.96 7.17
N VAL A 117 13.28 -5.25 7.45
CA VAL A 117 14.53 -5.68 8.09
C VAL A 117 15.73 -5.40 7.18
N VAL A 118 15.63 -5.71 5.89
CA VAL A 118 16.69 -5.39 4.91
C VAL A 118 16.99 -3.89 4.89
N MET A 119 15.97 -3.03 5.01
CA MET A 119 16.17 -1.58 5.12
C MET A 119 16.94 -1.18 6.39
N VAL A 120 16.64 -1.82 7.53
CA VAL A 120 17.41 -1.59 8.77
C VAL A 120 18.85 -2.06 8.62
N MET A 121 19.07 -3.21 8.00
CA MET A 121 20.42 -3.72 7.72
C MET A 121 21.21 -2.78 6.82
N ASP A 122 20.57 -2.15 5.83
CA ASP A 122 21.20 -1.19 4.90
C ASP A 122 21.80 0.03 5.63
N HIS A 123 21.19 0.45 6.75
CA HIS A 123 21.73 1.53 7.59
C HIS A 123 22.96 1.10 8.40
N ILE A 124 23.12 -0.20 8.67
CA ILE A 124 24.18 -0.74 9.53
C ILE A 124 25.35 -1.27 8.68
N TYR A 125 25.07 -1.86 7.51
CA TYR A 125 26.07 -2.49 6.64
C TYR A 125 25.96 -1.98 5.19
N PRO A 126 26.97 -1.27 4.67
CA PRO A 126 26.98 -0.75 3.30
C PRO A 126 26.93 -1.82 2.19
N GLY A 127 27.30 -3.08 2.50
CA GLY A 127 27.29 -4.20 1.54
C GLY A 127 25.90 -4.72 1.17
N THR A 128 24.85 -4.30 1.87
CA THR A 128 23.47 -4.77 1.66
C THR A 128 22.90 -4.37 0.29
N ARG A 129 23.44 -3.29 -0.32
CA ARG A 129 23.03 -2.81 -1.64
C ARG A 129 23.20 -3.85 -2.76
N GLN A 130 24.30 -4.60 -2.77
CA GLN A 130 24.59 -5.60 -3.80
C GLN A 130 23.63 -6.81 -3.71
N ILE A 131 23.24 -7.19 -2.49
CA ILE A 131 22.27 -8.27 -2.25
C ILE A 131 20.86 -7.83 -2.70
N ARG A 132 20.53 -6.55 -2.53
CA ARG A 132 19.24 -5.99 -2.95
C ARG A 132 19.09 -5.93 -4.46
N GLU A 133 20.11 -5.45 -5.17
CA GLU A 133 20.11 -5.41 -6.64
C GLU A 133 19.93 -6.83 -7.22
N LEU A 134 20.50 -7.85 -6.57
CA LEU A 134 20.37 -9.25 -6.99
C LEU A 134 18.99 -9.86 -6.67
N LEU A 135 18.31 -9.41 -5.60
CA LEU A 135 16.97 -9.88 -5.24
C LEU A 135 15.87 -9.25 -6.11
N VAL A 136 16.04 -7.98 -6.47
CA VAL A 136 15.03 -7.20 -7.20
C VAL A 136 15.21 -7.31 -8.71
N ASP A 137 16.41 -7.73 -9.15
CA ASP A 137 16.77 -7.84 -10.57
C ASP A 137 16.71 -6.48 -11.28
N ASP A 138 16.92 -5.40 -10.52
CA ASP A 138 16.93 -4.01 -10.99
C ASP A 138 17.82 -3.16 -10.07
N LYS A 139 18.37 -2.07 -10.62
CA LYS A 139 19.26 -1.16 -9.88
C LYS A 139 18.47 -0.36 -8.85
N VAL A 140 18.88 -0.42 -7.58
CA VAL A 140 18.29 0.46 -6.55
C VAL A 140 18.65 1.91 -6.87
N VAL A 141 17.65 2.70 -7.28
CA VAL A 141 17.83 4.08 -7.74
C VAL A 141 17.83 5.09 -6.58
N GLN A 142 17.07 4.82 -5.50
CA GLN A 142 16.92 5.72 -4.35
C GLN A 142 16.90 4.93 -3.04
N SER A 143 17.76 5.25 -2.06
CA SER A 143 17.79 4.67 -0.71
C SER A 143 17.30 5.67 0.35
N PRO A 144 16.72 5.23 1.48
CA PRO A 144 16.50 3.84 1.90
C PRO A 144 15.20 3.22 1.35
N SER A 145 15.28 2.03 0.74
CA SER A 145 14.17 1.44 -0.03
C SER A 145 13.90 -0.06 0.20
N GLY A 146 14.49 -0.70 1.21
CA GLY A 146 14.22 -2.12 1.50
C GLY A 146 14.44 -3.00 0.26
N ILE A 147 13.53 -3.90 -0.10
CA ILE A 147 13.64 -4.68 -1.35
C ILE A 147 12.95 -3.96 -2.53
N ALA A 148 12.51 -2.71 -2.37
CA ALA A 148 11.99 -1.96 -3.50
C ALA A 148 13.11 -1.26 -4.30
N VAL A 149 12.91 -1.13 -5.60
CA VAL A 149 13.76 -0.33 -6.52
C VAL A 149 13.76 1.14 -6.11
N TYR A 150 12.58 1.64 -5.71
CA TYR A 150 12.33 3.03 -5.35
C TYR A 150 11.90 3.19 -3.89
N GLN A 151 12.37 4.26 -3.25
CA GLN A 151 11.95 4.65 -1.91
C GLN A 151 10.43 4.87 -1.82
N PHE A 152 9.77 5.30 -2.88
CA PHE A 152 8.31 5.47 -2.90
C PHE A 152 7.54 4.16 -2.83
N THR A 153 7.94 3.17 -3.62
CA THR A 153 7.37 1.82 -3.59
C THR A 153 7.55 1.18 -2.20
N PHE A 154 8.71 1.41 -1.56
CA PHE A 154 8.93 1.00 -0.18
C PHE A 154 7.99 1.69 0.83
N GLY A 155 7.64 2.96 0.60
CA GLY A 155 6.65 3.68 1.41
C GLY A 155 5.30 2.96 1.47
N TYR A 156 4.83 2.36 0.38
CA TYR A 156 3.61 1.56 0.35
C TYR A 156 3.73 0.24 1.12
N GLN A 157 4.89 -0.41 1.07
CA GLN A 157 5.17 -1.62 1.84
C GLN A 157 5.12 -1.35 3.35
N ILE A 158 5.74 -0.25 3.80
CA ILE A 158 5.73 0.16 5.21
C ILE A 158 4.35 0.68 5.65
N ALA A 159 3.65 1.40 4.79
CA ALA A 159 2.28 1.86 5.05
C ALA A 159 1.26 0.71 5.15
N ALA A 160 1.53 -0.44 4.52
CA ALA A 160 0.75 -1.67 4.70
C ALA A 160 1.16 -2.41 5.99
N LEU A 161 2.46 -2.59 6.20
CA LEU A 161 3.01 -3.38 7.30
C LEU A 161 2.72 -2.78 8.68
N THR A 162 3.00 -1.50 8.87
CA THR A 162 3.01 -0.88 10.19
C THR A 162 1.62 -0.79 10.83
N PRO A 163 0.54 -0.38 10.12
CA PRO A 163 -0.80 -0.43 10.69
C PRO A 163 -1.22 -1.87 10.96
N PHE A 164 -0.92 -2.81 10.06
CA PHE A 164 -1.30 -4.21 10.27
C PHE A 164 -0.69 -4.79 11.54
N LEU A 165 0.63 -4.68 11.73
CA LEU A 165 1.34 -5.25 12.87
C LEU A 165 0.83 -4.69 14.20
N PHE A 166 0.75 -3.37 14.32
CA PHE A 166 0.34 -2.76 15.59
C PHE A 166 -1.13 -3.04 15.91
N ILE A 167 -2.03 -2.90 14.93
CA ILE A 167 -3.46 -3.15 15.13
C ILE A 167 -3.73 -4.62 15.43
N TYR A 168 -2.98 -5.54 14.82
CA TYR A 168 -3.02 -6.96 15.13
C TYR A 168 -2.76 -7.21 16.62
N THR A 169 -1.75 -6.57 17.21
CA THR A 169 -1.47 -6.73 18.65
C THR A 169 -2.59 -6.23 19.56
N ILE A 170 -3.33 -5.21 19.13
CA ILE A 170 -4.48 -4.66 19.88
C ILE A 170 -5.68 -5.60 19.79
N LEU A 171 -6.08 -5.98 18.58
CA LEU A 171 -7.32 -6.75 18.35
C LEU A 171 -7.20 -8.19 18.88
N TYR A 172 -6.03 -8.81 18.77
CA TYR A 172 -5.78 -10.15 19.33
C TYR A 172 -5.34 -10.11 20.80
N GLN A 173 -5.56 -8.98 21.49
CA GLN A 173 -5.37 -8.81 22.94
C GLN A 173 -4.00 -9.30 23.45
N ARG A 174 -2.93 -9.05 22.69
CA ARG A 174 -1.58 -9.44 23.10
C ARG A 174 -1.13 -8.67 24.35
N SER A 175 -0.10 -9.19 25.03
CA SER A 175 0.45 -8.57 26.24
C SER A 175 0.89 -7.12 25.98
N PHE A 176 0.85 -6.29 27.02
CA PHE A 176 1.29 -4.89 26.94
C PHE A 176 2.73 -4.77 26.43
N LEU A 177 3.62 -5.66 26.89
CA LEU A 177 5.01 -5.73 26.44
C LEU A 177 5.11 -5.91 24.91
N LEU A 178 4.33 -6.84 24.33
CA LEU A 178 4.36 -7.08 22.89
C LEU A 178 3.80 -5.89 22.10
N LYS A 179 2.75 -5.23 22.60
CA LYS A 179 2.19 -4.01 21.99
C LYS A 179 3.23 -2.89 21.94
N SER A 180 3.93 -2.65 23.05
CA SER A 180 4.97 -1.64 23.15
C SER A 180 6.16 -1.95 22.25
N LEU A 181 6.62 -3.22 22.23
CA LEU A 181 7.70 -3.65 21.35
C LEU A 181 7.35 -3.45 19.88
N VAL A 182 6.16 -3.88 19.45
CA VAL A 182 5.72 -3.70 18.06
C VAL A 182 5.56 -2.21 17.70
N LEU A 183 5.06 -1.39 18.62
CA LEU A 183 4.96 0.06 18.41
C LEU A 183 6.35 0.67 18.18
N VAL A 184 7.32 0.37 19.05
CA VAL A 184 8.70 0.86 18.92
C VAL A 184 9.35 0.36 17.62
N SER A 185 9.16 -0.90 17.25
CA SER A 185 9.63 -1.43 15.96
C SER A 185 9.01 -0.72 14.77
N CYS A 186 7.69 -0.46 14.79
CA CYS A 186 7.00 0.28 13.72
C CYS A 186 7.54 1.71 13.60
N LEU A 187 7.71 2.40 14.72
CA LEU A 187 8.31 3.75 14.74
C LEU A 187 9.75 3.72 14.24
N GLY A 188 10.53 2.71 14.60
CA GLY A 188 11.89 2.49 14.09
C GLY A 188 11.91 2.30 12.57
N PHE A 189 11.03 1.46 12.03
CA PHE A 189 10.92 1.27 10.57
C PHE A 189 10.51 2.55 9.83
N LEU A 190 9.55 3.30 10.38
CA LEU A 190 9.08 4.56 9.80
C LEU A 190 10.17 5.64 9.83
N TYR A 191 10.90 5.71 10.94
CA TYR A 191 11.99 6.67 11.15
C TYR A 191 13.16 6.39 10.20
N LEU A 192 13.70 5.15 10.21
CA LEU A 192 14.82 4.75 9.37
C LEU A 192 14.46 4.72 7.87
N GLY A 193 13.22 4.36 7.52
CA GLY A 193 12.76 4.40 6.13
C GLY A 193 12.61 5.82 5.55
N MET A 194 12.72 6.86 6.40
CA MET A 194 12.52 8.27 6.05
C MET A 194 11.17 8.55 5.36
N GLN A 195 10.13 7.77 5.68
CA GLN A 195 8.81 7.83 5.02
C GLN A 195 7.83 8.72 5.80
N ARG A 196 7.82 10.03 5.51
CA ARG A 196 6.92 11.00 6.17
C ARG A 196 5.44 10.67 5.97
N SER A 197 5.05 10.38 4.75
CA SER A 197 3.68 10.05 4.34
C SER A 197 3.18 8.76 4.99
N ALA A 198 4.01 7.70 5.02
CA ALA A 198 3.68 6.46 5.71
C ALA A 198 3.54 6.66 7.23
N PHE A 199 4.32 7.57 7.83
CA PHE A 199 4.20 7.92 9.25
C PHE A 199 2.86 8.61 9.55
N VAL A 200 2.47 9.59 8.73
CA VAL A 200 1.15 10.24 8.84
C VAL A 200 0.02 9.21 8.67
N ALA A 201 0.14 8.32 7.69
CA ALA A 201 -0.83 7.25 7.47
C ALA A 201 -0.94 6.30 8.67
N PHE A 202 0.20 5.90 9.26
CA PHE A 202 0.23 5.08 10.46
C PHE A 202 -0.47 5.76 11.64
N LEU A 203 -0.14 7.02 11.93
CA LEU A 203 -0.77 7.78 13.01
C LEU A 203 -2.27 7.92 12.80
N ALA A 204 -2.72 8.22 11.58
CA ALA A 204 -4.14 8.32 11.24
C ALA A 204 -4.87 6.99 11.47
N CYS A 205 -4.29 5.87 11.03
CA CYS A 205 -4.85 4.53 11.27
C CYS A 205 -4.95 4.20 12.76
N VAL A 206 -3.89 4.47 13.53
CA VAL A 206 -3.89 4.23 14.98
C VAL A 206 -4.90 5.12 15.70
N LEU A 207 -5.02 6.39 15.31
CA LEU A 207 -5.98 7.33 15.87
C LEU A 207 -7.41 6.86 15.64
N ILE A 208 -7.75 6.53 14.39
CA ILE A 208 -9.07 6.02 14.04
C ILE A 208 -9.38 4.73 14.80
N LEU A 209 -8.45 3.76 14.86
CA LEU A 209 -8.66 2.52 15.60
C LEU A 209 -8.90 2.79 17.08
N THR A 210 -8.03 3.57 17.72
CA THR A 210 -8.11 3.82 19.17
C THR A 210 -9.39 4.56 19.53
N LEU A 211 -9.80 5.56 18.75
CA LEU A 211 -11.08 6.26 18.91
C LEU A 211 -12.27 5.29 18.82
N LEU A 212 -12.29 4.39 17.84
CA LEU A 212 -13.39 3.43 17.68
C LEU A 212 -13.38 2.32 18.74
N TYR A 213 -12.20 1.80 19.09
CA TYR A 213 -12.06 0.66 19.99
C TYR A 213 -12.18 1.05 21.47
N TYR A 214 -11.48 2.11 21.88
CA TYR A 214 -11.42 2.59 23.28
C TYR A 214 -12.37 3.77 23.57
N ARG A 215 -13.03 4.36 22.55
CA ARG A 215 -13.97 5.49 22.70
C ARG A 215 -13.33 6.65 23.46
N HIS A 216 -13.99 7.18 24.50
CA HIS A 216 -13.51 8.31 25.28
C HIS A 216 -12.14 8.09 25.94
N LYS A 217 -11.77 6.83 26.26
CA LYS A 217 -10.44 6.53 26.82
C LYS A 217 -9.30 6.80 25.83
N ALA A 218 -9.59 6.81 24.54
CA ALA A 218 -8.61 7.14 23.51
C ALA A 218 -8.14 8.59 23.60
N LEU A 219 -9.04 9.53 23.92
CA LEU A 219 -8.68 10.95 24.04
C LEU A 219 -7.59 11.14 25.10
N VAL A 220 -7.71 10.46 26.24
CA VAL A 220 -6.70 10.49 27.31
C VAL A 220 -5.36 9.93 26.83
N ILE A 221 -5.37 8.80 26.11
CA ILE A 221 -4.14 8.18 25.56
C ILE A 221 -3.44 9.15 24.61
N TRP A 222 -4.20 9.82 23.73
CA TRP A 222 -3.65 10.77 22.76
C TRP A 222 -3.16 12.06 23.41
N SER A 223 -3.89 12.62 24.38
CA SER A 223 -3.44 13.80 25.13
C SER A 223 -2.14 13.53 25.87
N LEU A 224 -2.04 12.37 26.54
CA LEU A 224 -0.83 11.98 27.25
C LEU A 224 0.33 11.69 26.29
N GLY A 225 0.05 11.03 25.16
CA GLY A 225 1.03 10.81 24.10
C GLY A 225 1.56 12.11 23.49
N ALA A 226 0.68 13.08 23.23
CA ALA A 226 1.06 14.41 22.73
C ALA A 226 1.91 15.19 23.74
N LEU A 227 1.56 15.12 25.03
CA LEU A 227 2.33 15.74 26.12
C LEU A 227 3.73 15.12 26.23
N VAL A 228 3.83 13.79 26.21
CA VAL A 228 5.13 13.08 26.22
C VAL A 228 5.95 13.43 24.98
N GLY A 229 5.32 13.47 23.80
CA GLY A 229 5.98 13.86 22.55
C GLY A 229 6.51 15.29 22.59
N MET A 230 5.74 16.24 23.15
CA MET A 230 6.15 17.63 23.32
C MET A 230 7.30 17.77 24.33
N LEU A 231 7.24 17.06 25.45
CA LEU A 231 8.32 17.02 26.44
C LEU A 231 9.59 16.44 25.84
N PHE A 232 9.49 15.32 25.11
CA PHE A 232 10.63 14.72 24.43
C PHE A 232 11.24 15.67 23.39
N TYR A 233 10.40 16.32 22.58
CA TYR A 233 10.86 17.33 21.63
C TYR A 233 11.63 18.47 22.32
N THR A 234 11.06 19.00 23.39
CA THR A 234 11.59 20.19 24.08
C THR A 234 12.85 19.88 24.89
N LEU A 235 12.93 18.70 25.53
CA LEU A 235 14.00 18.35 26.46
C LEU A 235 15.14 17.56 25.82
N VAL A 236 14.90 16.87 24.70
CA VAL A 236 15.88 15.96 24.08
C VAL A 236 16.27 16.40 22.68
N LEU A 237 15.30 16.77 21.83
CA LEU A 237 15.56 17.04 20.42
C LEU A 237 15.95 18.49 20.12
N LYS A 238 15.38 19.47 20.85
CA LYS A 238 15.59 20.90 20.60
C LYS A 238 17.05 21.33 20.66
N ASP A 239 17.85 20.66 21.49
CA ASP A 239 19.26 21.03 21.75
C ASP A 239 20.29 20.03 21.13
N ASN A 240 19.84 18.97 20.45
CA ASN A 240 20.67 17.90 19.86
C ASN A 240 20.51 17.79 18.33
N THR A 241 20.52 18.91 17.61
CA THR A 241 20.49 18.90 16.15
C THR A 241 21.84 18.49 15.57
N ASP A 242 22.16 17.20 15.66
CA ASP A 242 23.17 16.58 14.83
C ASP A 242 22.62 16.59 13.38
N GLU A 243 23.28 17.29 12.46
CA GLU A 243 22.89 17.55 11.05
C GLU A 243 22.84 16.31 10.15
N ARG A 244 22.72 15.11 10.72
CA ARG A 244 22.71 13.85 9.98
C ARG A 244 21.31 13.51 9.46
N ASN A 245 21.28 12.98 8.23
CA ASN A 245 20.17 12.49 7.42
C ASN A 245 18.99 11.86 8.20
N ASN A 246 18.14 12.70 8.78
CA ASN A 246 16.96 12.30 9.54
C ASN A 246 15.72 13.00 9.00
N ILE A 247 14.51 12.51 9.33
CA ILE A 247 13.23 13.10 8.87
C ILE A 247 13.14 14.59 9.22
N PHE A 248 13.68 14.97 10.38
CA PHE A 248 13.79 16.36 10.86
C PHE A 248 14.86 17.16 10.11
N ALA A 249 16.04 16.61 9.83
CA ALA A 249 17.08 17.28 9.03
C ALA A 249 16.64 17.51 7.58
N LYS A 250 15.92 16.55 6.99
CA LYS A 250 15.28 16.72 5.67
C LYS A 250 14.20 17.82 5.71
N ASN A 251 13.57 18.12 6.86
CA ASN A 251 12.57 19.19 6.98
C ASN A 251 13.24 20.56 7.14
N ALA A 252 14.39 20.60 7.80
CA ALA A 252 15.20 21.81 7.98
C ALA A 252 16.00 22.19 6.71
N ASN A 253 16.43 21.20 5.94
CA ASN A 253 17.20 21.38 4.70
C ASN A 253 16.34 21.37 3.41
N ASP A 254 15.03 21.16 3.51
CA ASP A 254 14.09 21.44 2.40
C ASP A 254 14.04 22.98 2.26
N GLY A 255 15.02 23.55 1.56
CA GLY A 255 15.10 24.98 1.25
C GLY A 255 13.82 25.49 0.58
N THR A 256 13.65 26.80 0.52
CA THR A 256 12.49 27.48 -0.08
C THR A 256 12.14 27.03 -1.50
N GLU A 257 13.08 26.42 -2.25
CA GLU A 257 12.85 25.77 -3.55
C GLU A 257 12.10 24.43 -3.49
N PHE A 258 12.06 23.74 -2.35
CA PHE A 258 11.33 22.48 -2.12
C PHE A 258 10.06 22.68 -1.29
N ASN A 259 9.56 23.91 -1.15
CA ASN A 259 8.33 24.21 -0.42
C ASN A 259 7.10 23.76 -1.23
N ARG A 260 6.73 22.50 -1.05
CA ARG A 260 5.70 21.72 -1.80
C ARG A 260 4.25 22.11 -1.50
N SER A 261 4.02 23.07 -0.61
CA SER A 261 2.67 23.56 -0.28
C SER A 261 1.91 24.11 -1.51
N GLY A 262 2.64 24.57 -2.54
CA GLY A 262 2.08 25.04 -3.81
C GLY A 262 1.60 23.94 -4.78
N LEU A 263 2.01 22.68 -4.64
CA LEU A 263 1.66 21.61 -5.59
C LEU A 263 0.19 21.18 -5.50
N ALA A 264 -0.38 21.21 -4.30
CA ALA A 264 -1.82 20.95 -4.12
C ALA A 264 -2.66 22.09 -4.72
N LEU A 265 -2.19 23.34 -4.57
CA LEU A 265 -2.81 24.50 -5.19
C LEU A 265 -2.71 24.44 -6.71
N GLU A 266 -1.57 24.02 -7.25
CA GLU A 266 -1.38 23.85 -8.70
C GLU A 266 -2.34 22.81 -9.27
N ASN A 267 -2.52 21.66 -8.61
CA ASN A 267 -3.52 20.68 -8.99
C ASN A 267 -4.94 21.28 -9.02
N ILE A 268 -5.30 22.07 -8.01
CA ILE A 268 -6.61 22.72 -7.93
C ILE A 268 -6.78 23.74 -9.07
N ASN A 269 -5.73 24.49 -9.41
CA ASN A 269 -5.73 25.41 -10.55
C ASN A 269 -5.93 24.64 -11.86
N ILE A 270 -5.22 23.52 -12.06
CA ILE A 270 -5.39 22.66 -13.23
C ILE A 270 -6.82 22.09 -13.30
N TYR A 271 -7.43 21.71 -12.17
CA TYR A 271 -8.82 21.26 -12.15
C TYR A 271 -9.81 22.37 -12.51
N SER A 272 -9.50 23.61 -12.14
CA SER A 272 -10.31 24.78 -12.50
C SER A 272 -10.22 25.08 -13.99
N ASP A 273 -9.02 25.02 -14.57
CA ASP A 273 -8.78 25.32 -15.99
C ASP A 273 -9.22 24.18 -16.91
N TYR A 274 -9.11 22.93 -16.44
CA TYR A 274 -9.42 21.71 -17.20
C TYR A 274 -10.35 20.78 -16.41
N PRO A 275 -11.62 21.18 -16.17
CA PRO A 275 -12.54 20.46 -15.27
C PRO A 275 -12.96 19.07 -15.79
N LEU A 276 -12.79 18.82 -17.08
CA LEU A 276 -13.02 17.49 -17.67
C LEU A 276 -11.79 16.59 -17.58
N GLY A 277 -10.61 17.11 -17.23
CA GLY A 277 -9.35 16.38 -17.21
C GLY A 277 -8.47 16.64 -18.42
N LEU A 278 -7.16 16.68 -18.22
CA LEU A 278 -6.16 17.03 -19.24
C LEU A 278 -6.30 16.21 -20.54
N ILE A 279 -6.67 14.94 -20.40
CA ILE A 279 -6.91 14.02 -21.52
C ILE A 279 -7.93 14.57 -22.52
N PHE A 280 -9.05 15.10 -22.04
CA PHE A 280 -10.14 15.58 -22.90
C PHE A 280 -9.78 16.89 -23.59
N TYR A 281 -8.71 17.55 -23.16
CA TYR A 281 -8.15 18.74 -23.80
C TYR A 281 -6.91 18.44 -24.64
N GLY A 282 -6.51 17.16 -24.78
CA GLY A 282 -5.32 16.76 -25.52
C GLY A 282 -4.02 17.31 -24.91
N LYS A 283 -3.99 17.53 -23.59
CA LYS A 283 -2.84 18.07 -22.87
C LYS A 283 -2.24 17.01 -21.96
N ASN A 284 -0.94 17.09 -21.77
CA ASN A 284 -0.23 16.36 -20.73
C ASN A 284 0.09 17.26 -19.56
N TRP A 285 0.40 16.67 -18.41
CA TRP A 285 0.76 17.45 -17.22
C TRP A 285 1.92 18.42 -17.48
N GLY A 286 2.93 17.97 -18.21
CA GLY A 286 4.07 18.79 -18.63
C GLY A 286 3.61 20.10 -19.29
N ASP A 287 2.67 20.02 -20.24
CA ASP A 287 2.18 21.16 -21.02
C ASP A 287 1.52 22.26 -20.18
N VAL A 288 1.07 21.93 -18.97
CA VAL A 288 0.33 22.84 -18.09
C VAL A 288 1.22 23.42 -17.01
N ILE A 289 2.20 22.65 -16.49
CA ILE A 289 3.07 23.12 -15.40
C ILE A 289 4.22 24.03 -15.85
N TYR A 290 4.65 23.98 -17.12
CA TYR A 290 5.74 24.84 -17.62
C TYR A 290 5.39 26.35 -17.58
N ARG A 291 4.12 26.71 -17.36
CA ARG A 291 3.68 28.10 -17.20
C ARG A 291 3.91 28.66 -15.78
N ASN A 292 4.20 27.79 -14.80
CA ASN A 292 4.42 28.20 -13.42
C ASN A 292 5.94 28.33 -13.15
N PRO A 293 6.46 29.53 -12.80
CA PRO A 293 7.89 29.76 -12.60
C PRO A 293 8.50 28.93 -11.44
N VAL A 294 7.66 28.38 -10.55
CA VAL A 294 8.07 27.53 -9.43
C VAL A 294 8.38 26.08 -9.85
N PHE A 295 7.90 25.61 -11.01
CA PHE A 295 8.00 24.22 -11.46
C PHE A 295 8.64 24.04 -12.84
N SER A 296 9.50 24.99 -13.25
CA SER A 296 10.15 25.03 -14.57
C SER A 296 11.07 23.82 -14.87
N SER A 297 11.47 23.05 -13.86
CA SER A 297 12.36 21.89 -13.96
C SER A 297 11.69 20.55 -14.30
N GLY A 298 10.37 20.53 -14.55
CA GLY A 298 9.64 19.34 -15.02
C GLY A 298 9.14 18.38 -13.93
N ILE A 299 8.54 17.26 -14.36
CA ILE A 299 7.92 16.27 -13.47
C ILE A 299 9.01 15.42 -12.81
N THR A 300 9.18 15.55 -11.49
CA THR A 300 9.84 14.52 -10.68
C THR A 300 8.79 13.59 -10.08
N SER A 301 9.15 12.36 -9.72
CA SER A 301 8.27 11.40 -9.02
C SER A 301 7.65 11.95 -7.72
N HIS A 302 8.16 13.07 -7.23
CA HIS A 302 7.72 13.76 -6.01
C HIS A 302 6.69 14.87 -6.26
N ASN A 303 6.45 15.26 -7.53
CA ASN A 303 5.56 16.37 -7.91
C ASN A 303 4.22 15.92 -8.48
N ALA A 304 3.98 14.61 -8.49
CA ALA A 304 2.88 13.97 -9.17
C ALA A 304 1.63 13.87 -8.29
N TYR A 305 1.28 14.77 -7.37
CA TYR A 305 0.10 14.53 -6.49
C TYR A 305 -1.20 14.45 -7.30
N LEU A 306 -2.02 13.42 -7.05
CA LEU A 306 -3.35 13.24 -7.66
C LEU A 306 -3.40 13.24 -9.21
N MET A 307 -2.31 12.95 -9.93
CA MET A 307 -2.28 12.96 -11.41
C MET A 307 -3.37 12.11 -12.05
N PHE A 308 -3.82 11.04 -11.38
CA PHE A 308 -4.96 10.27 -11.86
C PHE A 308 -6.22 11.13 -12.04
N ILE A 309 -6.52 11.94 -11.02
CA ILE A 309 -7.61 12.92 -11.07
C ILE A 309 -7.27 14.04 -12.04
N THR A 310 -6.00 14.42 -12.18
CA THR A 310 -5.63 15.50 -13.09
C THR A 310 -5.73 15.13 -14.57
N TYR A 311 -5.29 13.94 -14.93
CA TYR A 311 -5.44 13.43 -16.30
C TYR A 311 -6.89 13.19 -16.66
N LEU A 312 -7.66 12.53 -15.79
CA LEU A 312 -9.05 12.15 -16.10
C LEU A 312 -10.10 13.18 -15.70
N GLY A 313 -9.70 14.20 -14.96
CA GLY A 313 -10.58 15.19 -14.38
C GLY A 313 -11.27 14.70 -13.10
N PRO A 314 -11.76 15.63 -12.27
CA PRO A 314 -12.48 15.32 -11.04
C PRO A 314 -13.68 14.42 -11.26
N ILE A 315 -14.45 14.59 -12.34
CA ILE A 315 -15.67 13.81 -12.57
C ILE A 315 -15.34 12.35 -12.85
N VAL A 316 -14.55 12.07 -13.90
CA VAL A 316 -14.24 10.70 -14.31
C VAL A 316 -13.32 10.04 -13.29
N GLY A 317 -12.31 10.75 -12.81
CA GLY A 317 -11.38 10.27 -11.79
C GLY A 317 -12.09 9.86 -10.50
N LEU A 318 -12.89 10.76 -9.89
CA LEU A 318 -13.61 10.43 -8.66
C LEU A 318 -14.68 9.37 -8.86
N THR A 319 -15.31 9.30 -10.04
CA THR A 319 -16.30 8.25 -10.35
C THR A 319 -15.64 6.87 -10.41
N LEU A 320 -14.50 6.75 -11.10
CA LEU A 320 -13.75 5.48 -11.16
C LEU A 320 -13.22 5.09 -9.78
N LEU A 321 -12.68 6.06 -9.02
CA LEU A 321 -12.29 5.88 -7.62
C LEU A 321 -13.44 5.34 -6.79
N TRP A 322 -14.63 5.94 -6.89
CA TRP A 322 -15.81 5.51 -6.17
C TRP A 322 -16.22 4.09 -6.54
N ILE A 323 -16.29 3.75 -7.84
CA ILE A 323 -16.66 2.40 -8.30
C ILE A 323 -15.70 1.34 -7.73
N ILE A 324 -14.41 1.63 -7.72
CA ILE A 324 -13.38 0.70 -7.23
C ILE A 324 -13.43 0.59 -5.70
N TYR A 325 -13.50 1.71 -4.98
CA TYR A 325 -13.36 1.75 -3.52
C TYR A 325 -14.66 1.53 -2.76
N ALA A 326 -15.84 1.82 -3.33
CA ALA A 326 -17.11 1.81 -2.62
C ALA A 326 -17.40 0.47 -1.93
N LYS A 327 -17.08 -0.65 -2.60
CA LYS A 327 -17.27 -1.98 -2.02
C LYS A 327 -16.32 -2.24 -0.84
N VAL A 328 -15.05 -1.89 -0.97
CA VAL A 328 -14.07 -2.00 0.13
C VAL A 328 -14.44 -1.09 1.29
N LEU A 329 -14.84 0.16 1.03
CA LEU A 329 -15.30 1.10 2.05
C LEU A 329 -16.53 0.58 2.80
N LYS A 330 -17.50 0.02 2.08
CA LYS A 330 -18.68 -0.63 2.69
C LYS A 330 -18.27 -1.78 3.61
N ILE A 331 -17.36 -2.64 3.15
CA ILE A 331 -16.85 -3.77 3.95
C ILE A 331 -16.12 -3.26 5.19
N SER A 332 -15.23 -2.28 5.03
CA SER A 332 -14.50 -1.64 6.13
C SER A 332 -15.46 -1.07 7.17
N PHE A 333 -16.50 -0.34 6.74
CA PHE A 333 -17.48 0.23 7.64
C PHE A 333 -18.27 -0.86 8.41
N LEU A 334 -18.66 -1.94 7.73
CA LEU A 334 -19.33 -3.08 8.37
C LEU A 334 -18.42 -3.80 9.38
N ALA A 335 -17.14 -4.00 9.04
CA ALA A 335 -16.16 -4.59 9.93
C ALA A 335 -15.90 -3.72 11.18
N LEU A 336 -15.80 -2.40 11.00
CA LEU A 336 -15.59 -1.44 12.10
C LEU A 336 -16.79 -1.36 13.04
N LYS A 337 -18.02 -1.56 12.56
CA LYS A 337 -19.20 -1.67 13.46
C LYS A 337 -19.08 -2.83 14.46
N ARG A 338 -18.32 -3.86 14.10
CA ARG A 338 -18.04 -5.04 14.94
C ARG A 338 -16.56 -5.13 15.28
N ILE A 339 -15.92 -4.00 15.59
CA ILE A 339 -14.47 -3.89 15.83
C ILE A 339 -13.93 -4.78 16.97
N ARG A 340 -14.77 -5.12 17.95
CA ARG A 340 -14.41 -5.94 19.12
C ARG A 340 -14.65 -7.44 18.92
N ASP A 341 -15.26 -7.82 17.81
CA ASP A 341 -15.55 -9.22 17.48
C ASP A 341 -14.25 -9.90 16.98
N PRO A 342 -13.76 -10.94 17.68
CA PRO A 342 -12.51 -11.62 17.32
C PRO A 342 -12.55 -12.20 15.90
N ASP A 343 -13.72 -12.60 15.40
CA ASP A 343 -13.86 -13.16 14.06
C ASP A 343 -13.65 -12.09 12.97
N ASN A 344 -13.77 -10.80 13.31
CA ASN A 344 -13.50 -9.69 12.41
C ASN A 344 -12.06 -9.17 12.50
N ALA A 345 -11.26 -9.63 13.47
CA ALA A 345 -9.95 -9.05 13.76
C ALA A 345 -9.03 -9.01 12.53
N LEU A 346 -8.92 -10.12 11.79
CA LEU A 346 -8.11 -10.18 10.56
C LEU A 346 -8.63 -9.23 9.47
N LEU A 347 -9.95 -9.17 9.27
CA LEU A 347 -10.56 -8.26 8.29
C LEU A 347 -10.28 -6.80 8.64
N ILE A 348 -10.39 -6.43 9.92
CA ILE A 348 -10.07 -5.09 10.39
C ILE A 348 -8.59 -4.77 10.16
N CYS A 349 -7.68 -5.70 10.46
CA CYS A 349 -6.25 -5.50 10.20
C CYS A 349 -5.97 -5.25 8.70
N LEU A 350 -6.60 -6.01 7.81
CA LEU A 350 -6.49 -5.81 6.36
C LEU A 350 -7.09 -4.46 5.92
N CYS A 351 -8.24 -4.07 6.45
CA CYS A 351 -8.88 -2.78 6.15
C CYS A 351 -8.02 -1.60 6.61
N PHE A 352 -7.38 -1.66 7.78
CA PHE A 352 -6.48 -0.59 8.23
C PHE A 352 -5.15 -0.56 7.49
N SER A 353 -4.63 -1.72 7.07
CA SER A 353 -3.48 -1.78 6.17
C SER A 353 -3.79 -1.10 4.83
N PHE A 354 -4.97 -1.41 4.26
CA PHE A 354 -5.46 -0.77 3.04
C PHE A 354 -5.71 0.73 3.21
N LEU A 355 -6.23 1.15 4.36
CA LEU A 355 -6.40 2.56 4.71
C LEU A 355 -5.04 3.27 4.80
N GLY A 356 -4.05 2.65 5.43
CA GLY A 356 -2.69 3.21 5.54
C GLY A 356 -2.06 3.43 4.17
N VAL A 357 -2.12 2.41 3.31
CA VAL A 357 -1.70 2.49 1.92
C VAL A 357 -2.46 3.57 1.14
N SER A 358 -3.77 3.71 1.35
CA SER A 358 -4.59 4.72 0.68
C SER A 358 -4.22 6.14 1.12
N ILE A 359 -4.00 6.38 2.42
CA ILE A 359 -3.55 7.69 2.92
C ILE A 359 -2.14 8.00 2.40
N ASN A 360 -1.24 6.99 2.36
CA ASN A 360 0.08 7.14 1.78
C ASN A 360 0.01 7.51 0.28
N SER A 361 -0.92 6.91 -0.47
CA SER A 361 -1.13 7.19 -1.90
C SER A 361 -1.54 8.63 -2.19
N LEU A 362 -2.25 9.28 -1.26
CA LEU A 362 -2.58 10.71 -1.41
C LEU A 362 -1.33 11.58 -1.44
N SER A 363 -0.19 11.08 -0.91
CA SER A 363 1.07 11.82 -0.86
C SER A 363 2.06 11.48 -1.98
N HIS A 364 1.90 10.35 -2.67
CA HIS A 364 2.86 9.87 -3.67
C HIS A 364 2.21 9.30 -4.94
N ASN A 365 0.89 9.48 -5.07
CA ASN A 365 0.08 9.31 -6.28
C ASN A 365 0.07 7.94 -6.96
N ALA A 366 0.85 7.00 -6.45
CA ALA A 366 0.72 5.61 -6.81
C ALA A 366 -0.59 5.09 -6.18
N TRP A 367 -1.65 5.13 -6.98
CA TRP A 367 -3.00 4.78 -6.61
C TRP A 367 -3.16 3.25 -6.61
N LEU A 368 -4.32 2.68 -6.31
CA LEU A 368 -4.58 1.23 -6.35
C LEU A 368 -4.06 0.53 -7.63
N ILE A 369 -4.01 1.29 -8.72
CA ILE A 369 -3.71 0.88 -10.08
C ILE A 369 -2.25 1.14 -10.48
N SER A 370 -1.50 1.94 -9.71
CA SER A 370 -0.12 2.32 -10.01
C SER A 370 0.87 2.19 -8.83
N ALA A 371 0.39 2.03 -7.59
CA ALA A 371 1.21 1.60 -6.46
C ALA A 371 1.41 0.10 -6.57
N ASP A 372 2.65 -0.30 -6.77
CA ASP A 372 3.07 -1.69 -6.83
C ASP A 372 2.56 -2.49 -5.64
N GLY A 373 2.26 -3.77 -5.88
CA GLY A 373 2.17 -4.87 -4.93
C GLY A 373 1.10 -4.83 -3.83
N PRO A 374 1.35 -4.21 -2.65
CA PRO A 374 0.47 -4.34 -1.50
C PRO A 374 -0.97 -3.91 -1.72
N THR A 375 -1.22 -2.87 -2.51
CA THR A 375 -2.54 -2.35 -2.85
C THR A 375 -3.47 -3.42 -3.41
N LEU A 376 -3.02 -4.11 -4.47
CA LEU A 376 -3.80 -5.09 -5.21
C LEU A 376 -4.07 -6.33 -4.36
N PHE A 377 -3.05 -6.81 -3.63
CA PHE A 377 -3.21 -7.92 -2.70
C PHE A 377 -4.20 -7.59 -1.59
N LEU A 378 -4.11 -6.40 -0.98
CA LEU A 378 -5.01 -5.96 0.09
C LEU A 378 -6.44 -5.79 -0.42
N TYR A 379 -6.62 -5.21 -1.61
CA TYR A 379 -7.92 -5.03 -2.24
C TYR A 379 -8.67 -6.36 -2.37
N PHE A 380 -8.05 -7.33 -3.04
CA PHE A 380 -8.66 -8.64 -3.20
C PHE A 380 -8.74 -9.41 -1.89
N SER A 381 -7.79 -9.25 -0.96
CA SER A 381 -7.84 -9.90 0.36
C SER A 381 -9.08 -9.49 1.16
N ILE A 382 -9.42 -8.19 1.16
CA ILE A 382 -10.61 -7.67 1.86
C ILE A 382 -11.89 -8.22 1.22
N LEU A 383 -12.00 -8.11 -0.11
CA LEU A 383 -13.16 -8.61 -0.84
C LEU A 383 -13.36 -10.11 -0.65
N HIS A 384 -12.26 -10.87 -0.71
CA HIS A 384 -12.26 -12.31 -0.61
C HIS A 384 -12.61 -12.79 0.80
N LEU A 385 -11.96 -12.25 1.84
CA LEU A 385 -12.29 -12.61 3.23
C LEU A 385 -13.74 -12.29 3.57
N TYR A 386 -14.23 -11.12 3.17
CA TYR A 386 -15.63 -10.75 3.39
C TYR A 386 -16.58 -11.68 2.65
N ARG A 387 -16.26 -12.08 1.41
CA ARG A 387 -17.06 -13.07 0.67
C ARG A 387 -17.11 -14.40 1.39
N MET A 388 -15.96 -14.95 1.80
CA MET A 388 -15.90 -16.23 2.53
C MET A 388 -16.80 -16.19 3.78
N LYS A 389 -16.71 -15.10 4.55
CA LYS A 389 -17.55 -14.90 5.75
C LYS A 389 -19.06 -14.81 5.49
N ASN A 390 -19.50 -14.45 4.28
CA ASN A 390 -20.91 -14.32 3.93
C ASN A 390 -21.46 -15.47 3.08
N GLN A 391 -20.59 -16.30 2.52
CA GLN A 391 -20.99 -17.53 1.81
C GLN A 391 -21.11 -18.72 2.77
N ASP A 392 -20.49 -18.64 3.94
CA ASP A 392 -20.68 -19.59 5.03
C ASP A 392 -21.87 -19.18 5.92
N ASP A 393 -22.89 -20.05 5.95
CA ASP A 393 -23.64 -20.31 7.17
C ASP A 393 -22.63 -20.49 8.32
N PHE A 394 -22.49 -19.48 9.19
CA PHE A 394 -21.62 -19.50 10.35
C PHE A 394 -22.26 -20.35 11.48
N LYS A 395 -22.51 -21.63 11.17
CA LYS A 395 -22.90 -22.69 12.10
C LYS A 395 -22.02 -23.92 11.89
N THR A 396 -20.72 -23.78 12.06
CA THR A 396 -19.79 -24.82 12.53
C THR A 396 -18.38 -24.27 12.42
N LEU A 397 -17.84 -23.85 13.56
CA LEU A 397 -16.41 -23.68 13.90
C LEU A 397 -16.26 -22.91 15.23
N THR A 398 -17.33 -22.77 16.01
CA THR A 398 -17.28 -23.16 17.42
C THR A 398 -17.32 -24.68 17.51
N ILE A 399 -16.54 -25.25 18.44
CA ILE A 399 -16.25 -26.69 18.69
C ILE A 399 -15.10 -27.15 17.75
N THR A 400 -13.85 -27.26 18.17
CA THR A 400 -13.26 -27.76 19.44
C THR A 400 -11.93 -27.06 19.71
#